data_AF-A0A9D8TI21-F1
#
_entry.id   AF-A0A9D8TI21-F1
#
_cell.length_a   1.000
_cell.length_b   1.000
_cell.length_c   1.000
_cell.angle_alpha   90.00
_cell.angle_beta   90.00
_cell.angle_gamma   90.00
#
_symmetry.space_group_name_H-M   'P 1'
#
loop_
_entity.id
_entity.type
_entity.pdbx_description
1 polymer ?
#
loop_
_entity_poly.entity_id
_entity_poly.type
_entity_poly.pdbx_seq_one_letter_code
_entity_poly.pdbx_strand_id
1 'polypeptide(L)'
;AFSETERYDYEENLKNYLDWFNVMLTAKNEGIAEGWEEGRAKGLAEGLAEGETIGLQKGRAEGEAIGILKTAKKMKDEGVDVNVISKFTDLPIEEIEKL
;
A
#
# COMPACT_ATOMS: atom_id res chain seq x y z
N ALA A 1 -56.34 36.93 -2.74
CA ALA A 1 -55.14 36.57 -3.50
C ALA A 1 -53.98 37.38 -2.94
N PHE A 2 -52.79 36.81 -2.81
CA PHE A 2 -51.59 37.57 -2.39
C PHE A 2 -51.36 38.78 -3.31
N SER A 3 -50.92 39.88 -2.73
CA SER A 3 -50.45 41.05 -3.47
C SER A 3 -49.18 40.72 -4.27
N GLU A 4 -48.89 41.56 -5.25
CA GLU A 4 -47.71 41.40 -6.10
C GLU A 4 -46.41 41.47 -5.29
N THR A 5 -46.34 42.36 -4.30
CA THR A 5 -45.20 42.49 -3.38
C THR A 5 -45.01 41.25 -2.51
N GLU A 6 -46.08 40.71 -1.92
CA GLU A 6 -45.98 39.49 -1.10
C GLU A 6 -45.50 38.27 -1.90
N ARG A 7 -45.88 38.19 -3.19
CA ARG A 7 -45.38 37.14 -4.09
C ARG A 7 -43.90 37.34 -4.41
N TYR A 8 -43.51 38.57 -4.72
CA TYR A 8 -42.11 38.91 -4.99
C TYR A 8 -41.20 38.59 -3.80
N ASP A 9 -41.55 39.05 -2.60
CA ASP A 9 -40.77 38.81 -1.38
C ASP A 9 -40.67 37.31 -1.07
N TYR A 10 -41.75 36.55 -1.30
CA TYR A 10 -41.73 35.10 -1.14
C TYR A 10 -40.78 34.41 -2.12
N GLU A 11 -40.84 34.79 -3.40
CA GLU A 11 -39.98 34.24 -4.45
C GLU A 11 -38.51 34.58 -4.22
N GLU A 12 -38.20 35.81 -3.78
CA GLU A 12 -36.85 36.24 -3.46
C GLU A 12 -36.27 35.49 -2.26
N ASN A 13 -37.04 35.33 -1.19
CA ASN A 13 -36.63 34.54 -0.02
C ASN A 13 -36.40 33.07 -0.37
N LEU A 14 -37.29 32.49 -1.19
CA LEU A 14 -37.14 31.12 -1.67
C LEU A 14 -35.87 30.97 -2.51
N LYS A 15 -35.60 31.91 -3.42
CA LYS A 15 -34.37 31.93 -4.22
C LYS A 15 -33.13 31.98 -3.33
N ASN A 16 -33.10 32.88 -2.34
CA ASN A 16 -31.95 33.01 -1.43
C ASN A 16 -31.71 31.72 -0.63
N TYR A 17 -32.77 31.08 -0.16
CA TYR A 17 -32.67 29.78 0.52
C TYR A 17 -32.12 28.69 -0.40
N LEU A 18 -32.62 28.60 -1.64
CA LEU A 18 -32.18 27.61 -2.62
C LEU A 18 -30.71 27.83 -3.02
N ASP A 19 -30.30 29.08 -3.23
CA ASP A 19 -28.92 29.42 -3.57
C ASP A 19 -27.98 28.99 -2.43
N TRP A 20 -28.32 29.33 -1.19
CA TRP A 20 -27.51 28.92 -0.02
C TRP A 20 -27.46 27.39 0.12
N PHE A 21 -28.61 26.72 -0.01
CA PHE A 21 -28.67 25.26 0.05
C PHE A 21 -27.81 24.61 -1.04
N ASN A 22 -27.86 25.12 -2.27
CA ASN A 22 -27.08 24.60 -3.40
C ASN A 22 -25.57 24.81 -3.20
N VAL A 23 -25.15 25.97 -2.66
CA VAL A 23 -23.75 26.23 -2.31
C VAL A 23 -23.28 25.23 -1.25
N MET A 24 -24.05 25.06 -0.17
CA MET A 24 -23.70 24.13 0.90
C MET A 24 -23.66 22.67 0.43
N LEU A 25 -24.61 22.27 -0.41
CA LEU A 25 -24.69 20.93 -0.96
C LEU A 25 -23.51 20.65 -1.89
N THR A 26 -23.17 21.59 -2.77
CA THR A 26 -22.01 21.49 -3.67
C THR A 26 -20.72 21.36 -2.86
N ALA A 27 -20.48 22.26 -1.90
CA ALA A 27 -19.29 22.21 -1.06
C ALA A 27 -19.17 20.90 -0.28
N LYS A 28 -20.28 20.37 0.24
CA LYS A 28 -20.30 19.07 0.93
C LYS A 28 -19.94 17.93 -0.02
N ASN A 29 -20.51 17.93 -1.23
CA ASN A 29 -20.26 16.86 -2.21
C ASN A 29 -18.81 16.90 -2.71
N GLU A 30 -18.27 18.10 -2.97
CA GLU A 30 -16.87 18.31 -3.33
C GLU A 30 -15.94 17.82 -2.22
N GLY A 31 -16.18 18.21 -0.97
CA GLY A 31 -15.36 17.76 0.15
C GLY A 31 -15.40 16.23 0.37
N ILE A 32 -16.54 15.58 0.10
CA ILE A 32 -16.62 14.11 0.13
C ILE A 32 -15.83 13.49 -1.02
N ALA A 33 -15.93 14.05 -2.22
CA ALA A 33 -15.23 13.57 -3.40
C ALA A 33 -13.70 13.71 -3.24
N GLU A 34 -13.24 14.88 -2.82
CA GLU A 34 -11.82 15.16 -2.53
C GLU A 34 -11.29 14.23 -1.44
N GLY A 35 -12.00 14.11 -0.31
CA GLY A 35 -11.58 13.24 0.78
C GLY A 35 -11.50 11.76 0.39
N TRP A 36 -12.40 11.30 -0.50
CA TRP A 36 -12.35 9.94 -1.02
C TRP A 36 -11.18 9.73 -1.99
N GLU A 37 -10.93 10.69 -2.87
CA GLU A 37 -9.82 10.64 -3.82
C GLU A 37 -8.46 10.68 -3.11
N GLU A 38 -8.27 11.62 -2.17
CA GLU A 38 -7.07 11.71 -1.34
C GLU A 38 -6.85 10.45 -0.52
N GLY A 39 -7.89 9.96 0.16
CA GLY A 39 -7.81 8.75 0.97
C GLY A 39 -7.43 7.52 0.14
N ARG A 40 -8.00 7.38 -1.07
CA ARG A 40 -7.66 6.30 -1.99
C ARG A 40 -6.24 6.42 -2.52
N ALA A 41 -5.82 7.62 -2.93
CA ALA A 41 -4.48 7.87 -3.47
C ALA A 41 -3.41 7.58 -2.40
N LYS A 42 -3.62 8.07 -1.18
CA LYS A 42 -2.71 7.84 -0.05
C LYS A 42 -2.64 6.36 0.33
N GLY A 43 -3.79 5.68 0.45
CA GLY A 43 -3.81 4.26 0.77
C GLY A 43 -3.14 3.39 -0.29
N LEU A 44 -3.29 3.72 -1.57
CA LEU A 44 -2.60 3.02 -2.66
C LEU A 44 -1.09 3.25 -2.61
N ALA A 45 -0.65 4.50 -2.41
CA ALA A 45 0.78 4.84 -2.34
C ALA A 45 1.46 4.15 -1.15
N GLU A 46 0.84 4.20 0.04
CA GLU A 46 1.35 3.53 1.23
C GLU A 46 1.41 2.01 1.05
N GLY A 47 0.34 1.40 0.53
CA GLY A 47 0.28 -0.04 0.30
C GLY A 47 1.30 -0.54 -0.73
N LEU A 48 1.56 0.24 -1.79
CA LEU A 48 2.60 -0.09 -2.78
C LEU A 48 4.00 0.00 -2.17
N ALA A 49 4.31 1.08 -1.44
CA ALA A 49 5.62 1.27 -0.83
C ALA A 49 5.93 0.19 0.23
N GLU A 50 4.95 -0.15 1.06
CA GLU A 50 5.08 -1.22 2.05
C GLU A 50 5.23 -2.59 1.35
N GLY A 51 4.39 -2.87 0.35
CA GLY A 51 4.46 -4.12 -0.41
C GLY A 51 5.79 -4.33 -1.12
N GLU A 52 6.34 -3.27 -1.75
CA GLU A 52 7.65 -3.30 -2.40
C GLU A 52 8.77 -3.55 -1.38
N THR A 53 8.75 -2.85 -0.24
CA THR A 53 9.77 -3.00 0.80
C THR A 53 9.78 -4.42 1.37
N ILE A 54 8.60 -4.94 1.74
CA ILE A 54 8.46 -6.30 2.27
C ILE A 54 8.87 -7.33 1.21
N GLY A 55 8.42 -7.15 -0.03
CA GLY A 55 8.74 -8.04 -1.14
C GLY A 55 10.23 -8.11 -1.42
N LEU A 56 10.92 -6.97 -1.45
CA LEU A 56 12.35 -6.89 -1.68
C LEU A 56 13.15 -7.54 -0.55
N GLN A 57 12.79 -7.29 0.71
CA GLN A 57 13.46 -7.88 1.86
C GLN A 57 13.30 -9.41 1.89
N LYS A 58 12.08 -9.91 1.70
CA LYS A 58 11.81 -11.36 1.63
C LYS A 58 12.54 -12.00 0.46
N GLY A 59 12.42 -11.43 -0.74
CA GLY A 59 13.07 -11.96 -1.93
C GLY A 59 14.59 -11.98 -1.82
N ARG A 60 15.19 -10.97 -1.19
CA ARG A 60 16.63 -10.94 -0.92
C ARG A 60 17.04 -12.03 0.07
N ALA A 61 16.35 -12.16 1.21
CA ALA A 61 16.66 -13.17 2.22
C ALA A 61 16.50 -14.60 1.67
N GLU A 62 15.41 -14.86 0.94
CA GLU A 62 15.18 -16.15 0.27
C GLU A 62 16.26 -16.41 -0.80
N GLY A 63 16.62 -15.41 -1.59
CA GLY A 63 17.65 -15.52 -2.61
C GLY A 63 19.04 -15.81 -2.02
N GLU A 64 19.42 -15.13 -0.94
CA GLU A 64 20.66 -15.36 -0.20
C GLU A 64 20.68 -16.79 0.38
N ALA A 65 19.62 -17.24 1.03
CA ALA A 65 19.50 -18.60 1.56
C ALA A 65 19.61 -19.67 0.46
N ILE A 66 18.89 -19.50 -0.66
CA ILE A 66 18.96 -20.42 -1.81
C ILE A 66 20.38 -20.43 -2.41
N GLY A 67 21.04 -19.27 -2.48
CA GLY A 67 22.41 -19.14 -2.97
C GLY A 67 23.42 -19.88 -2.09
N ILE A 68 23.31 -19.73 -0.78
CA ILE A 68 24.13 -20.44 0.22
C ILE A 68 23.94 -21.95 0.07
N LEU A 69 22.70 -22.44 0.03
CA LEU A 69 22.39 -23.87 -0.12
C LEU A 69 22.92 -24.45 -1.42
N LYS A 70 22.76 -23.74 -2.55
CA LYS A 70 23.31 -24.17 -3.85
C LYS A 70 24.83 -24.26 -3.83
N THR A 71 25.49 -23.32 -3.17
CA THR A 71 26.95 -23.28 -3.05
C THR A 71 27.44 -24.42 -2.17
N ALA A 72 26.83 -24.61 -1.00
CA ALA A 72 27.15 -25.71 -0.08
C ALA A 72 27.00 -27.08 -0.75
N LYS A 73 25.90 -27.28 -1.50
CA LYS A 73 25.66 -28.52 -2.25
C LYS A 73 26.77 -28.79 -3.27
N LYS A 74 27.15 -27.78 -4.07
CA LYS A 74 28.24 -27.92 -5.04
C LYS A 74 29.58 -28.24 -4.38
N MET A 75 29.91 -27.57 -3.28
CA MET A 75 31.14 -27.84 -2.53
C MET A 75 31.16 -29.28 -2.00
N LYS A 76 30.03 -29.79 -1.52
CA LYS A 76 29.89 -31.17 -1.09
C LYS A 76 30.06 -32.15 -2.25
N ASP A 77 29.44 -31.87 -3.39
CA ASP A 77 29.56 -32.68 -4.62
C ASP A 77 31.02 -32.71 -5.14
N GLU A 78 31.79 -31.64 -4.93
CA GLU A 78 33.22 -31.55 -5.23
C GLU A 78 34.12 -32.22 -4.18
N GLY A 79 33.54 -32.76 -3.10
CA GLY A 79 34.28 -33.46 -2.04
C GLY A 79 34.99 -32.55 -1.05
N VAL A 80 34.58 -31.28 -0.92
CA VAL A 80 35.09 -30.37 0.11
C VAL A 80 34.66 -30.87 1.49
N ASP A 81 35.57 -30.78 2.47
CA ASP A 81 35.31 -31.21 3.85
C ASP A 81 34.12 -30.45 4.47
N VAL A 82 33.25 -31.19 5.16
CA VAL A 82 32.00 -30.65 5.73
C VAL A 82 32.26 -29.55 6.77
N ASN A 83 33.35 -29.61 7.53
CA ASN A 83 33.71 -28.55 8.48
C ASN A 83 34.13 -27.27 7.75
N VAL A 84 34.78 -27.41 6.59
CA VAL A 84 35.15 -26.28 5.74
C VAL A 84 33.89 -25.64 5.14
N ILE A 85 32.97 -26.44 4.61
CA ILE A 85 31.69 -25.94 4.08
C ILE A 85 30.91 -25.20 5.17
N SER A 86 30.79 -25.78 6.36
CA SER A 86 30.09 -25.18 7.51
C SER A 86 30.67 -23.82 7.88
N LYS A 87 32.01 -23.70 7.90
CA LYS A 87 32.70 -22.44 8.20
C LYS A 87 32.45 -21.33 7.17
N PHE A 88 32.23 -21.66 5.89
CA PHE A 88 32.05 -20.66 4.82
C PHE A 88 30.59 -20.33 4.52
N THR A 89 29.67 -21.22 4.85
CA THR A 89 28.24 -21.10 4.52
C THR A 89 27.38 -20.80 5.75
N ASP A 90 27.96 -20.85 6.95
CA ASP A 90 27.30 -20.77 8.24
C ASP A 90 26.16 -21.79 8.43
N LEU A 91 26.11 -22.82 7.58
CA LEU A 91 25.17 -23.94 7.70
C LEU A 91 25.67 -24.92 8.76
N PRO A 92 24.76 -25.49 9.57
CA PRO A 92 25.12 -26.54 10.50
C PRO A 92 25.56 -27.80 9.74
N ILE A 93 26.52 -28.51 10.30
CA ILE A 93 27.08 -29.76 9.73
C ILE A 93 25.97 -30.74 9.38
N GLU A 94 24.97 -30.89 10.26
CA GLU A 94 23.82 -31.77 10.05
C GLU A 94 22.96 -31.40 8.82
N GLU A 95 22.85 -30.11 8.49
CA GLU A 95 22.15 -29.69 7.27
C GLU A 95 22.99 -29.99 6.05
N ILE A 96 24.30 -29.72 6.09
CA ILE A 96 25.21 -30.00 4.98
C ILE A 96 25.26 -31.50 4.67
N GLU A 97 25.25 -32.36 5.70
CA GLU A 97 25.18 -33.82 5.54
C GLU A 97 23.89 -34.28 4.84
N LYS A 98 22.79 -33.53 4.97
CA LYS A 98 21.50 -33.81 4.33
C LYS A 98 21.35 -33.22 2.91
N LEU A 99 22.21 -32.28 2.48
CA LEU A 99 22.21 -31.68 1.13
C LEU A 99 22.62 -32.64 0.01
#